data_AF-A0A2P9BUN7-F1
#
_entry.id   AF-A0A2P9BUN7-F1
#
_cell.length_a   1.000
_cell.length_b   1.000
_cell.length_c   1.000
_cell.angle_alpha   90.00
_cell.angle_beta   90.00
_cell.angle_gamma   90.00
#
_symmetry.space_group_name_H-M   'P 1'
#
loop_
_entity.id
_entity.type
_entity.pdbx_description
1 polymer ?
#
loop_
_entity_poly.entity_id
_entity_poly.type
_entity_poly.pdbx_seq_one_letter_code
_entity_poly.pdbx_strand_id
1 'polypeptide(L)'
;MIICTYLKGTISPLIFVLLFMMMIHKERSGCELEIYKIHNRMLSNVMEGYRNSFSNNEKKNKMKAHSSMTLNYTEQGIKSRNLRKGPKEYPPDKIRSIMSTFDKTVSKNVMYDTYYKLHNYQRKQFLRMVDEIWEYTITFSKENKIDENYRSKYFWECNNILQSNLTKMDNDDKDNFDKFLESHPDPCATEEFVTYMDNKIKLWDEFIIKKKNDLMLILKERLQRY
;
A
#
# COMPACT_ATOMS: atom_id res chain seq x y z
N MET A 1 19.04 -32.04 -49.63
CA MET A 1 19.85 -31.69 -48.44
C MET A 1 20.28 -30.25 -48.65
N ILE A 2 19.87 -29.22 -47.93
CA ILE A 2 19.35 -28.98 -46.58
C ILE A 2 18.31 -27.84 -46.74
N ILE A 3 17.57 -27.46 -45.70
CA ILE A 3 16.44 -26.49 -45.67
C ILE A 3 15.06 -27.19 -45.72
N CYS A 4 14.89 -28.25 -44.94
CA CYS A 4 13.57 -28.73 -44.51
C CYS A 4 13.50 -29.08 -43.02
N THR A 5 14.42 -28.57 -42.20
CA THR A 5 14.51 -28.98 -40.78
C THR A 5 14.65 -27.84 -39.77
N TYR A 6 14.44 -26.58 -40.15
CA TYR A 6 14.67 -25.43 -39.25
C TYR A 6 13.41 -24.63 -38.84
N LEU A 7 12.21 -25.15 -39.08
CA LEU A 7 10.95 -24.44 -38.79
C LEU A 7 10.05 -25.12 -37.74
N LYS A 8 10.54 -26.14 -37.02
CA LYS A 8 9.78 -26.84 -35.98
C LYS A 8 10.16 -26.51 -34.53
N GLY A 9 11.16 -25.64 -34.30
CA GLY A 9 11.76 -25.47 -32.97
C GLY A 9 11.50 -24.15 -32.25
N THR A 10 11.03 -23.10 -32.92
CA THR A 10 11.13 -21.72 -32.37
C THR A 10 9.81 -21.02 -32.12
N ILE A 11 8.69 -21.52 -32.66
CA ILE A 11 7.37 -20.88 -32.51
C ILE A 11 6.73 -21.22 -31.15
N SER A 12 6.93 -22.45 -30.65
CA SER A 12 6.37 -22.90 -29.37
C SER A 12 6.87 -22.10 -28.15
N PRO A 13 8.19 -21.88 -27.93
CA PRO A 13 8.65 -21.12 -26.77
C PRO A 13 8.23 -19.65 -26.82
N LEU A 14 8.12 -19.06 -28.01
CA LEU A 14 7.68 -17.68 -28.20
C LEU A 14 6.21 -17.47 -27.82
N ILE A 15 5.34 -18.44 -28.13
CA ILE A 15 3.94 -18.42 -27.69
C ILE A 15 3.85 -18.56 -26.17
N PHE A 16 4.67 -19.41 -25.53
CA PHE A 16 4.69 -19.53 -24.07
C PHE A 16 5.18 -18.25 -23.37
N VAL A 17 6.19 -17.56 -23.92
CA VAL A 17 6.67 -16.28 -23.38
C VAL A 17 5.62 -15.18 -23.52
N LEU A 18 4.91 -15.11 -24.65
CA LEU A 18 3.82 -14.14 -24.85
C LEU A 18 2.63 -14.41 -23.92
N LEU A 19 2.26 -15.68 -23.70
CA LEU A 19 1.22 -16.05 -22.74
C LEU A 19 1.62 -15.75 -21.30
N PHE A 20 2.89 -15.96 -20.94
CA PHE A 20 3.43 -15.64 -19.61
C PHE A 20 3.48 -14.13 -19.37
N MET A 21 3.91 -13.34 -20.36
CA MET A 21 3.85 -11.87 -20.33
C MET A 21 2.41 -11.36 -20.24
N MET A 22 1.47 -11.94 -20.99
CA MET A 22 0.03 -11.62 -20.84
C MET A 22 -0.49 -11.99 -19.46
N MET A 23 -0.06 -13.10 -18.86
CA MET A 23 -0.43 -13.50 -17.49
C MET A 23 0.11 -12.51 -16.46
N ILE A 24 1.39 -12.15 -16.53
CA ILE A 24 2.02 -11.16 -15.64
C ILE A 24 1.34 -9.79 -15.81
N HIS A 25 1.04 -9.37 -17.04
CA HIS A 25 0.36 -8.11 -17.28
C HIS A 25 -1.09 -8.13 -16.80
N LYS A 26 -1.77 -9.28 -16.89
CA LYS A 26 -3.12 -9.50 -16.35
C LYS A 26 -3.13 -9.53 -14.81
N GLU A 27 -2.12 -10.13 -14.16
CA GLU A 27 -1.93 -10.10 -12.70
C GLU A 27 -1.58 -8.70 -12.18
N ARG A 28 -0.67 -8.00 -12.87
CA ARG A 28 -0.27 -6.61 -12.56
C ARG A 28 -1.45 -5.65 -12.74
N SER A 29 -2.23 -5.81 -13.82
CA SER A 29 -3.48 -5.06 -14.03
C SER A 29 -4.58 -5.45 -13.03
N GLY A 30 -4.61 -6.70 -12.55
CA GLY A 30 -5.56 -7.16 -11.52
C GLY A 30 -5.28 -6.55 -10.15
N CYS A 31 -3.99 -6.45 -9.78
CA CYS A 31 -3.54 -5.73 -8.59
C CYS A 31 -3.78 -4.23 -8.69
N GLU A 32 -3.50 -3.61 -9.84
CA GLU A 32 -3.82 -2.19 -10.07
C GLU A 32 -5.33 -1.94 -10.08
N LEU A 33 -6.14 -2.84 -10.64
CA LEU A 33 -7.60 -2.78 -10.63
C LEU A 33 -8.17 -3.03 -9.24
N GLU A 34 -7.58 -3.90 -8.42
CA GLU A 34 -7.99 -4.09 -7.02
C GLU A 34 -7.59 -2.90 -6.15
N ILE A 35 -6.40 -2.32 -6.33
CA ILE A 35 -5.98 -1.09 -5.66
C ILE A 35 -6.87 0.08 -6.09
N TYR A 36 -7.19 0.19 -7.38
CA TYR A 36 -8.12 1.20 -7.91
C TYR A 36 -9.55 0.97 -7.41
N LYS A 37 -10.01 -0.28 -7.28
CA LYS A 37 -11.30 -0.62 -6.67
C LYS A 37 -11.34 -0.33 -5.17
N ILE A 38 -10.27 -0.61 -4.43
CA ILE A 38 -10.17 -0.29 -3.00
C ILE A 38 -10.12 1.23 -2.80
N HIS A 39 -9.35 1.93 -3.62
CA HIS A 39 -9.26 3.40 -3.63
C HIS A 39 -10.61 4.04 -3.98
N ASN A 40 -11.30 3.56 -5.02
CA ASN A 40 -12.65 4.02 -5.38
C ASN A 40 -13.71 3.61 -4.36
N ARG A 41 -13.55 2.50 -3.65
CA ARG A 41 -14.48 2.08 -2.58
C ARG A 41 -14.29 2.94 -1.32
N MET A 42 -13.05 3.30 -0.99
CA MET A 42 -12.76 4.30 0.05
C MET A 42 -13.28 5.69 -0.35
N LEU A 43 -12.99 6.16 -1.57
CA LEU A 43 -13.51 7.43 -2.09
C LEU A 43 -15.04 7.45 -2.17
N SER A 44 -15.68 6.37 -2.62
CA SER A 44 -17.15 6.26 -2.69
C SER A 44 -17.78 6.29 -1.30
N ASN A 45 -17.24 5.55 -0.33
CA ASN A 45 -17.73 5.57 1.05
C ASN A 45 -17.57 6.95 1.70
N VAL A 46 -16.50 7.68 1.36
CA VAL A 46 -16.25 9.05 1.85
C VAL A 46 -17.14 10.08 1.12
N MET A 47 -17.35 9.95 -0.19
CA MET A 47 -18.26 10.81 -0.96
C MET A 47 -19.74 10.58 -0.62
N GLU A 48 -20.14 9.35 -0.32
CA GLU A 48 -21.50 8.98 0.10
C GLU A 48 -21.77 9.48 1.54
N GLY A 49 -20.76 9.44 2.41
CA GLY A 49 -20.76 10.15 3.69
C GLY A 49 -20.91 11.68 3.54
N TYR A 50 -20.19 12.27 2.57
CA TYR A 50 -20.35 13.69 2.21
C TYR A 50 -21.75 13.99 1.66
N ARG A 51 -22.30 13.18 0.74
CA ARG A 51 -23.58 13.42 0.07
C ARG A 51 -24.77 13.30 1.03
N ASN A 52 -24.68 12.44 2.05
CA ASN A 52 -25.69 12.32 3.11
C ASN A 52 -25.64 13.47 4.13
N SER A 53 -24.45 14.03 4.42
CA SER A 53 -24.32 15.23 5.26
C SER A 53 -24.86 16.51 4.60
N PHE A 54 -24.80 16.62 3.27
CA PHE A 54 -25.38 17.75 2.55
C PHE A 54 -26.86 17.55 2.17
N SER A 55 -27.34 16.32 1.98
CA SER A 55 -28.75 16.05 1.65
C SER A 55 -29.72 16.22 2.84
N ASN A 56 -29.23 16.16 4.09
CA ASN A 56 -30.08 16.35 5.28
C ASN A 56 -30.44 17.83 5.53
N ASN A 57 -29.83 18.78 4.82
CA ASN A 57 -30.18 20.20 4.89
C ASN A 57 -31.13 20.69 3.78
N GLU A 58 -31.52 19.84 2.80
CA GLU A 58 -32.27 20.33 1.63
C GLU A 58 -33.55 19.58 1.23
N LYS A 59 -34.07 18.62 2.02
CA LYS A 59 -35.33 17.92 1.68
C LYS A 59 -36.45 18.04 2.71
N LYS A 60 -36.73 19.27 3.13
CA LYS A 60 -38.12 19.72 3.30
C LYS A 60 -38.66 20.14 1.92
N ASN A 61 -39.06 19.17 1.10
CA ASN A 61 -40.20 19.23 0.16
C ASN A 61 -40.14 18.14 -0.93
N LYS A 62 -41.24 17.38 -1.01
CA LYS A 62 -41.79 16.61 -2.14
C LYS A 62 -40.96 15.48 -2.78
N MET A 63 -41.28 14.26 -2.31
CA MET A 63 -41.79 13.10 -3.07
C MET A 63 -41.19 12.74 -4.45
N LYS A 64 -40.63 11.51 -4.48
CA LYS A 64 -40.84 10.38 -5.42
C LYS A 64 -39.59 9.79 -6.09
N ALA A 65 -39.47 8.47 -5.85
CA ALA A 65 -38.93 7.40 -6.70
C ALA A 65 -37.40 7.36 -6.88
N HIS A 66 -36.72 6.21 -6.81
CA HIS A 66 -37.03 4.86 -6.35
C HIS A 66 -35.67 4.17 -6.18
N SER A 67 -35.60 3.20 -5.27
CA SER A 67 -34.55 2.18 -5.15
C SER A 67 -33.21 2.62 -4.53
N SER A 68 -33.21 2.84 -3.22
CA SER A 68 -32.04 2.52 -2.40
C SER A 68 -32.31 1.23 -1.65
N MET A 69 -31.45 0.24 -1.88
CA MET A 69 -31.40 -0.99 -1.12
C MET A 69 -30.94 -0.64 0.29
N THR A 70 -31.89 -0.59 1.23
CA THR A 70 -31.66 -0.31 2.64
C THR A 70 -30.88 -1.46 3.28
N LEU A 71 -29.62 -1.22 3.66
CA LEU A 71 -28.89 -2.07 4.61
C LEU A 71 -29.08 -1.48 6.01
N ASN A 72 -29.92 -2.14 6.79
CA ASN A 72 -30.16 -1.84 8.21
C ASN A 72 -28.87 -2.06 9.02
N TYR A 73 -28.26 -0.99 9.51
CA TYR A 73 -27.26 -1.05 10.57
C TYR A 73 -28.00 -0.97 11.92
N THR A 74 -28.29 -2.12 12.53
CA THR A 74 -28.65 -2.18 13.95
C THR A 74 -27.39 -2.16 14.80
N GLU A 75 -27.40 -1.28 15.82
CA GLU A 75 -26.45 -1.20 16.93
C GLU A 75 -26.33 -2.55 17.66
N GLN A 76 -25.49 -3.44 17.15
CA GLN A 76 -24.90 -4.50 17.94
C GLN A 76 -23.44 -4.60 17.52
N GLY A 77 -22.56 -4.41 18.52
CA GLY A 77 -21.11 -4.36 18.35
C GLY A 77 -20.60 -5.40 17.35
N ILE A 78 -19.69 -4.95 16.50
CA ILE A 78 -19.03 -5.75 15.47
C ILE A 78 -18.51 -7.05 16.11
N LYS A 79 -19.30 -8.12 16.02
CA LYS A 79 -18.85 -9.46 16.38
C LYS A 79 -17.81 -9.82 15.33
N SER A 80 -16.55 -9.85 15.76
CA SER A 80 -15.33 -10.17 14.98
C SER A 80 -15.25 -11.61 14.47
N ARG A 81 -16.38 -12.24 14.11
CA ARG A 81 -16.40 -13.57 13.50
C ARG A 81 -16.50 -13.41 11.99
N ASN A 82 -15.36 -13.10 11.36
CA ASN A 82 -14.95 -13.52 10.01
C ASN A 82 -13.66 -12.80 9.57
N LEU A 83 -12.65 -12.73 10.45
CA LEU A 83 -11.28 -12.42 10.01
C LEU A 83 -10.76 -13.64 9.23
N ARG A 84 -10.95 -13.64 7.90
CA ARG A 84 -10.07 -14.38 6.98
C ARG A 84 -8.64 -14.18 7.48
N LYS A 85 -7.89 -15.25 7.70
CA LYS A 85 -6.45 -15.16 8.03
C LYS A 85 -5.83 -14.16 7.06
N GLY A 86 -5.37 -13.03 7.59
CA GLY A 86 -4.78 -11.98 6.78
C GLY A 86 -3.61 -12.53 5.96
N PRO A 87 -3.28 -11.93 4.81
CA PRO A 87 -2.12 -12.32 4.03
C PRO A 87 -0.86 -12.36 4.91
N LYS A 88 -0.07 -13.42 4.79
CA LYS A 88 1.12 -13.69 5.61
C LYS A 88 2.05 -12.47 5.59
N GLU A 89 2.33 -11.90 6.75
CA GLU A 89 3.24 -10.75 6.89
C GLU A 89 4.70 -11.20 7.01
N TYR A 90 5.61 -10.36 6.54
CA TYR A 90 7.05 -10.59 6.55
C TYR A 90 7.79 -9.40 7.18
N PRO A 91 7.74 -9.30 8.53
CA PRO A 91 8.50 -8.29 9.27
C PRO A 91 10.02 -8.51 9.11
N PRO A 92 10.85 -7.50 9.46
CA PRO A 92 12.31 -7.56 9.38
C PRO A 92 12.93 -8.85 9.92
N ASP A 93 12.56 -9.29 11.12
CA ASP A 93 13.15 -10.50 11.73
C ASP A 93 12.85 -11.77 10.94
N LYS A 94 11.65 -11.84 10.34
CA LYS A 94 11.28 -12.97 9.49
C LYS A 94 12.00 -12.94 8.15
N ILE A 95 12.25 -11.75 7.60
CA ILE A 95 13.08 -11.58 6.40
C ILE A 95 14.52 -11.99 6.71
N ARG A 96 15.10 -11.53 7.82
CA ARG A 96 16.44 -11.94 8.27
C ARG A 96 16.54 -13.46 8.46
N SER A 97 15.52 -14.09 9.06
CA SER A 97 15.45 -15.55 9.17
C SER A 97 15.37 -16.27 7.82
N ILE A 98 14.77 -15.67 6.80
CA ILE A 98 14.79 -16.22 5.43
C ILE A 98 16.20 -16.09 4.86
N MET A 99 16.81 -14.90 4.98
CA MET A 99 18.13 -14.65 4.45
C MET A 99 19.23 -15.48 5.11
N SER A 100 19.09 -15.84 6.40
CA SER A 100 20.04 -16.73 7.08
C SER A 100 20.05 -18.17 6.56
N THR A 101 19.08 -18.54 5.72
CA THR A 101 19.03 -19.86 5.07
C THR A 101 19.61 -19.87 3.67
N PHE A 102 20.08 -18.74 3.17
CA PHE A 102 20.69 -18.66 1.84
C PHE A 102 22.07 -19.33 1.83
N ASP A 103 22.42 -19.89 0.67
CA ASP A 103 23.77 -20.41 0.41
C ASP A 103 24.78 -19.24 0.28
N LYS A 104 25.99 -19.52 -0.22
CA LYS A 104 27.01 -18.46 -0.45
C LYS A 104 26.58 -17.42 -1.48
N THR A 105 25.66 -17.77 -2.38
CA THR A 105 25.14 -16.90 -3.42
C THR A 105 23.61 -17.00 -3.54
N VAL A 106 22.97 -15.94 -4.04
CA VAL A 106 21.52 -15.81 -4.18
C VAL A 106 21.17 -15.44 -5.61
N SER A 107 20.22 -16.17 -6.19
CA SER A 107 19.71 -15.85 -7.54
C SER A 107 18.82 -14.61 -7.52
N LYS A 108 18.74 -13.89 -8.65
CA LYS A 108 17.86 -12.72 -8.80
C LYS A 108 16.40 -13.01 -8.45
N ASN A 109 15.89 -14.19 -8.79
CA ASN A 109 14.52 -14.59 -8.45
C ASN A 109 14.26 -14.61 -6.94
N VAL A 110 15.21 -15.14 -6.16
CA VAL A 110 15.10 -15.18 -4.69
C VAL A 110 15.24 -13.77 -4.11
N MET A 111 16.11 -12.94 -4.68
CA MET A 111 16.24 -11.53 -4.28
C MET A 111 14.92 -10.77 -4.50
N TYR A 112 14.31 -10.91 -5.68
CA TYR A 112 13.01 -10.31 -6.01
C TYR A 112 11.90 -10.70 -5.03
N ASP A 113 11.74 -12.00 -4.79
CA ASP A 113 10.71 -12.51 -3.88
C ASP A 113 10.91 -11.99 -2.44
N THR A 114 12.15 -12.01 -1.96
CA THR A 114 12.49 -11.54 -0.60
C THR A 114 12.27 -10.03 -0.47
N TYR A 115 12.68 -9.25 -1.47
CA TYR A 115 12.45 -7.81 -1.53
C TYR A 115 10.96 -7.46 -1.45
N TYR A 116 10.13 -8.06 -2.32
CA TYR A 116 8.71 -7.71 -2.39
C TYR A 116 7.92 -8.17 -1.15
N LYS A 117 8.35 -9.26 -0.49
CA LYS A 117 7.81 -9.66 0.81
C LYS A 117 8.01 -8.58 1.87
N LEU A 118 9.21 -8.01 1.98
CA LEU A 118 9.51 -6.92 2.91
C LEU A 118 8.79 -5.62 2.51
N HIS A 119 8.86 -5.26 1.23
CA HIS A 119 8.27 -4.02 0.70
C HIS A 119 6.76 -3.94 0.98
N ASN A 120 6.03 -5.05 0.80
CA ASN A 120 4.62 -5.12 1.14
C ASN A 120 4.34 -4.91 2.63
N TYR A 121 5.20 -5.43 3.51
CA TYR A 121 5.10 -5.19 4.95
C TYR A 121 5.33 -3.70 5.27
N GLN A 122 6.36 -3.10 4.69
CA GLN A 122 6.71 -1.69 4.92
C GLN A 122 5.60 -0.72 4.47
N ARG A 123 4.99 -0.96 3.30
CA ARG A 123 3.81 -0.19 2.85
C ARG A 123 2.64 -0.28 3.83
N LYS A 124 2.41 -1.46 4.43
CA LYS A 124 1.39 -1.61 5.48
C LYS A 124 1.73 -0.86 6.75
N GLN A 125 3.00 -0.83 7.16
CA GLN A 125 3.42 -0.03 8.32
C GLN A 125 3.18 1.45 8.11
N PHE A 126 3.40 1.96 6.90
CA PHE A 126 3.05 3.33 6.56
C PHE A 126 1.54 3.60 6.72
N LEU A 127 0.68 2.70 6.23
CA LEU A 127 -0.77 2.86 6.40
C LEU A 127 -1.18 2.83 7.88
N ARG A 128 -0.59 1.94 8.69
CA ARG A 128 -0.81 1.91 10.14
C ARG A 128 -0.39 3.24 10.80
N MET A 129 0.73 3.82 10.39
CA MET A 129 1.16 5.14 10.86
C MET A 129 0.15 6.24 10.51
N VAL A 130 -0.47 6.21 9.32
CA VAL A 130 -1.53 7.14 8.93
C VAL A 130 -2.76 6.98 9.84
N ASP A 131 -3.17 5.75 10.12
CA ASP A 131 -4.27 5.45 11.03
C ASP A 131 -3.98 5.95 12.47
N GLU A 132 -2.76 5.78 12.96
CA GLU A 132 -2.33 6.31 14.26
C GLU A 132 -2.40 7.84 14.32
N ILE A 133 -2.00 8.54 13.25
CA ILE A 133 -2.12 9.99 13.16
C ILE A 133 -3.59 10.41 13.15
N TRP A 134 -4.46 9.67 12.48
CA TRP A 134 -5.90 9.92 12.48
C TRP A 134 -6.49 9.81 13.88
N GLU A 135 -6.20 8.73 14.60
CA GLU A 135 -6.68 8.53 15.98
C GLU A 135 -6.16 9.63 16.93
N TYR A 136 -4.91 10.06 16.76
CA TYR A 136 -4.37 11.22 17.46
C TYR A 136 -5.19 12.49 17.15
N THR A 137 -5.49 12.75 15.87
CA THR A 137 -6.30 13.88 15.42
C THR A 137 -7.67 13.91 16.10
N ILE A 138 -8.34 12.75 16.12
CA ILE A 138 -9.66 12.58 16.72
C ILE A 138 -9.60 12.89 18.21
N THR A 139 -8.64 12.29 18.93
CA THR A 139 -8.49 12.47 20.37
C THR A 139 -8.21 13.93 20.73
N PHE A 140 -7.22 14.54 20.07
CA PHE A 140 -6.85 15.94 20.27
C PHE A 140 -8.04 16.88 20.00
N SER A 141 -8.78 16.65 18.92
CA SER A 141 -9.92 17.50 18.57
C SER A 141 -11.06 17.43 19.59
N LYS A 142 -11.34 16.24 20.16
CA LYS A 142 -12.36 16.06 21.20
C LYS A 142 -12.00 16.80 22.48
N GLU A 143 -10.74 16.69 22.91
CA GLU A 143 -10.24 17.36 24.11
C GLU A 143 -10.30 18.89 24.00
N ASN A 144 -10.07 19.41 22.79
CA ASN A 144 -10.03 20.85 22.52
C ASN A 144 -11.34 21.40 21.92
N LYS A 145 -12.40 20.59 21.85
CA LYS A 145 -13.72 20.96 21.28
C LYS A 145 -13.64 21.55 19.86
N ILE A 146 -12.73 21.00 19.04
CA ILE A 146 -12.53 21.44 17.66
C ILE A 146 -13.59 20.81 16.76
N ASP A 147 -14.23 21.63 15.92
CA ASP A 147 -15.25 21.17 14.98
C ASP A 147 -14.74 20.10 14.00
N GLU A 148 -15.64 19.18 13.65
CA GLU A 148 -15.35 18.08 12.74
C GLU A 148 -14.86 18.54 11.37
N ASN A 149 -15.48 19.59 10.82
CA ASN A 149 -15.09 20.13 9.52
C ASN A 149 -13.67 20.71 9.55
N TYR A 150 -13.31 21.40 10.64
CA TYR A 150 -11.98 21.98 10.80
C TYR A 150 -10.92 20.89 10.95
N ARG A 151 -11.14 19.89 11.83
CA ARG A 151 -10.18 18.78 12.01
C ARG A 151 -9.99 17.96 10.72
N SER A 152 -11.08 17.69 10.01
CA SER A 152 -11.05 16.86 8.80
C SER A 152 -10.27 17.55 7.70
N LYS A 153 -10.49 18.85 7.49
CA LYS A 153 -9.73 19.65 6.52
C LYS A 153 -8.22 19.53 6.74
N TYR A 154 -7.75 19.79 7.96
CA TYR A 154 -6.31 19.79 8.23
C TYR A 154 -5.70 18.39 8.24
N PHE A 155 -6.45 17.37 8.67
CA PHE A 155 -6.01 16.00 8.50
C PHE A 155 -5.83 15.64 7.02
N TRP A 156 -6.78 15.99 6.14
CA TRP A 156 -6.68 15.70 4.71
C TRP A 156 -5.50 16.41 4.04
N GLU A 157 -5.25 17.67 4.39
CA GLU A 157 -4.05 18.37 3.92
C GLU A 157 -2.75 17.66 4.35
N CYS A 158 -2.67 17.21 5.61
CA CYS A 158 -1.55 16.43 6.12
C CYS A 158 -1.44 15.06 5.43
N ASN A 159 -2.56 14.37 5.17
CA ASN A 159 -2.57 13.08 4.50
C ASN A 159 -2.10 13.19 3.04
N ASN A 160 -2.44 14.28 2.34
CA ASN A 160 -1.93 14.51 0.98
C ASN A 160 -0.40 14.64 0.95
N ILE A 161 0.17 15.31 1.96
CA ILE A 161 1.63 15.40 2.12
C ILE A 161 2.23 14.01 2.41
N LEU A 162 1.57 13.20 3.23
CA LEU A 162 1.97 11.82 3.52
C LEU A 162 2.01 10.96 2.25
N GLN A 163 0.93 10.96 1.47
CA GLN A 163 0.84 10.15 0.26
C GLN A 163 1.91 10.55 -0.78
N SER A 164 2.19 11.84 -0.91
CA SER A 164 3.27 12.33 -1.79
C SER A 164 4.65 11.82 -1.33
N ASN A 165 4.93 11.93 -0.03
CA ASN A 165 6.18 11.42 0.55
C ASN A 165 6.31 9.89 0.38
N LEU A 166 5.24 9.13 0.60
CA LEU A 166 5.23 7.69 0.38
C LEU A 166 5.51 7.36 -1.07
N THR A 167 4.83 8.03 -2.01
CA THR A 167 5.00 7.77 -3.44
C THR A 167 6.45 7.98 -3.85
N LYS A 168 7.07 9.06 -3.38
CA LYS A 168 8.49 9.32 -3.64
C LYS A 168 9.38 8.23 -3.05
N MET A 169 9.18 7.89 -1.77
CA MET A 169 9.94 6.86 -1.08
C MET A 169 9.79 5.47 -1.74
N ASP A 170 8.58 5.12 -2.18
CA ASP A 170 8.25 3.86 -2.87
C ASP A 170 8.94 3.76 -4.23
N ASN A 171 8.99 4.86 -4.98
CA ASN A 171 9.68 4.93 -6.27
C ASN A 171 11.20 4.86 -6.07
N ASP A 172 11.76 5.68 -5.19
CA ASP A 172 13.19 5.69 -4.89
C ASP A 172 13.67 4.30 -4.42
N ASP A 173 12.88 3.63 -3.59
CA ASP A 173 13.13 2.27 -3.09
C ASP A 173 13.14 1.20 -4.20
N LYS A 174 12.24 1.31 -5.17
CA LYS A 174 12.19 0.40 -6.33
C LYS A 174 13.33 0.66 -7.30
N ASP A 175 13.57 1.92 -7.63
CA ASP A 175 14.67 2.33 -8.52
C ASP A 175 16.03 1.91 -7.95
N ASN A 176 16.21 2.02 -6.63
CA ASN A 176 17.43 1.55 -5.96
C ASN A 176 17.57 0.03 -6.00
N PHE A 177 16.46 -0.71 -5.96
CA PHE A 177 16.48 -2.16 -6.11
C PHE A 177 16.82 -2.59 -7.53
N ASP A 178 16.22 -1.94 -8.53
CA ASP A 178 16.52 -2.22 -9.93
C ASP A 178 18.00 -1.94 -10.23
N LYS A 179 18.54 -0.82 -9.76
CA LYS A 179 19.98 -0.51 -9.85
C LYS A 179 20.86 -1.53 -9.14
N PHE A 180 20.44 -2.01 -7.97
CA PHE A 180 21.16 -3.06 -7.25
C PHE A 180 21.22 -4.34 -8.10
N LEU A 181 20.09 -4.76 -8.67
CA LEU A 181 20.03 -5.95 -9.52
C LEU A 181 20.82 -5.82 -10.82
N GLU A 182 20.88 -4.63 -11.43
CA GLU A 182 21.67 -4.36 -12.63
C GLU A 182 23.18 -4.37 -12.35
N SER A 183 23.60 -3.86 -11.19
CA SER A 183 25.02 -3.73 -10.82
C SER A 183 25.65 -5.02 -10.29
N HIS A 184 24.85 -6.03 -9.93
CA HIS A 184 25.34 -7.27 -9.35
C HIS A 184 25.15 -8.48 -10.28
N PRO A 185 26.08 -9.46 -10.25
CA PRO A 185 25.97 -10.68 -11.04
C PRO A 185 24.78 -11.55 -10.59
N ASP A 186 24.39 -12.50 -11.45
CA ASP A 186 23.44 -13.56 -11.10
C ASP A 186 24.17 -14.91 -11.18
N PRO A 187 24.37 -15.63 -10.06
CA PRO A 187 23.92 -15.31 -8.70
C PRO A 187 24.83 -14.28 -7.98
N CYS A 188 24.23 -13.46 -7.11
CA CYS A 188 24.89 -12.41 -6.30
C CYS A 188 25.46 -13.02 -5.00
N ALA A 189 26.52 -12.44 -4.43
CA ALA A 189 27.01 -12.86 -3.13
C ALA A 189 25.96 -12.57 -2.04
N THR A 190 25.67 -13.55 -1.19
CA THR A 190 24.62 -13.43 -0.16
C THR A 190 24.85 -12.26 0.79
N GLU A 191 26.10 -12.00 1.16
CA GLU A 191 26.48 -10.89 2.05
C GLU A 191 26.10 -9.52 1.48
N GLU A 192 26.28 -9.32 0.17
CA GLU A 192 25.93 -8.06 -0.50
C GLU A 192 24.41 -7.84 -0.48
N PHE A 193 23.63 -8.88 -0.79
CA PHE A 193 22.18 -8.80 -0.76
C PHE A 193 21.61 -8.61 0.66
N VAL A 194 22.18 -9.31 1.66
CA VAL A 194 21.81 -9.12 3.07
C VAL A 194 22.07 -7.69 3.51
N THR A 195 23.24 -7.16 3.19
CA THR A 195 23.61 -5.76 3.50
C THR A 195 22.65 -4.77 2.85
N TYR A 196 22.30 -4.99 1.58
CA TYR A 196 21.30 -4.18 0.88
C TYR A 196 19.94 -4.19 1.61
N MET A 197 19.46 -5.38 1.99
CA MET A 197 18.17 -5.55 2.66
C MET A 197 18.14 -4.92 4.06
N ASP A 198 19.20 -5.03 4.85
CA ASP A 198 19.28 -4.38 6.16
C ASP A 198 19.33 -2.86 6.05
N ASN A 199 20.05 -2.32 5.05
CA ASN A 199 20.05 -0.88 4.77
C ASN A 199 18.65 -0.39 4.38
N LYS A 200 17.92 -1.15 3.55
CA LYS A 200 16.53 -0.88 3.20
C LYS A 200 15.62 -0.88 4.43
N ILE A 201 15.75 -1.85 5.33
CA ILE A 201 14.97 -1.91 6.57
C ILE A 201 15.19 -0.62 7.38
N LYS A 202 16.45 -0.27 7.63
CA LYS A 202 16.82 0.93 8.38
C LYS A 202 16.24 2.21 7.76
N LEU A 203 16.35 2.36 6.44
CA LEU A 203 15.89 3.55 5.74
C LEU A 203 14.36 3.74 5.87
N TRP A 204 13.60 2.65 5.74
CA TRP A 204 12.15 2.70 5.92
C TRP A 204 11.74 2.97 7.37
N ASP A 205 12.41 2.38 8.35
CA ASP A 205 12.13 2.62 9.77
C ASP A 205 12.37 4.09 10.14
N GLU A 206 13.51 4.65 9.71
CA GLU A 206 13.83 6.07 9.89
C GLU A 206 12.81 6.98 9.18
N PHE A 207 12.41 6.63 7.95
CA PHE A 207 11.40 7.36 7.21
C PHE A 207 10.04 7.40 7.93
N ILE A 208 9.54 6.26 8.40
CA ILE A 208 8.25 6.16 9.10
C ILE A 208 8.28 7.00 10.38
N ILE A 209 9.31 6.83 11.21
CA ILE A 209 9.43 7.56 12.48
C ILE A 209 9.47 9.07 12.24
N LYS A 210 10.33 9.51 11.31
CA LYS A 210 10.48 10.93 10.99
C LYS A 210 9.16 11.53 10.48
N LYS A 211 8.51 10.88 9.52
CA LYS A 211 7.27 11.40 8.94
C LYS A 211 6.13 11.43 9.94
N LYS A 212 6.02 10.42 10.81
CA LYS A 212 5.05 10.45 11.93
C LYS A 212 5.23 11.70 12.79
N ASN A 213 6.45 11.95 13.26
CA ASN A 213 6.75 13.07 14.16
C ASN A 213 6.53 14.43 13.49
N ASP A 214 7.07 14.62 12.28
CA ASP A 214 6.94 15.87 11.52
C ASP A 214 5.46 16.25 11.34
N LEU A 215 4.62 15.27 11.04
CA LEU A 215 3.21 15.52 10.74
C LEU A 215 2.32 15.62 11.95
N MET A 216 2.59 14.85 13.02
CA MET A 216 1.92 15.08 14.29
C MET A 216 2.16 16.52 14.78
N LEU A 217 3.36 17.06 14.59
CA LEU A 217 3.67 18.45 14.90
C LEU A 217 2.89 19.44 14.03
N ILE A 218 2.95 19.30 12.70
CA ILE A 218 2.22 20.17 11.74
C ILE A 218 0.72 20.16 12.05
N LEU A 219 0.17 18.97 12.29
CA LEU A 219 -1.25 18.81 12.57
C LEU A 219 -1.63 19.47 13.90
N LYS A 220 -0.85 19.25 14.96
CA LYS A 220 -1.07 19.90 16.26
C LYS A 220 -1.06 21.42 16.12
N GLU A 221 -0.05 21.99 15.46
CA GLU A 221 0.06 23.45 15.26
C GLU A 221 -1.12 24.03 14.49
N ARG A 222 -1.66 23.29 13.51
CA ARG A 222 -2.83 23.71 12.72
C ARG A 222 -4.11 23.62 13.53
N LEU A 223 -4.30 22.54 14.28
CA LEU A 223 -5.49 22.35 15.11
C LEU A 223 -5.56 23.33 16.28
N GLN A 224 -4.42 23.74 16.84
CA GLN A 224 -4.34 24.74 17.92
C GLN A 224 -4.69 26.17 17.49
N ARG A 225 -4.83 26.45 16.20
CA ARG A 225 -5.23 27.77 15.68
C ARG A 225 -6.74 27.94 15.54
N TYR A 226 -7.52 26.93 15.95
CA TYR A 226 -8.97 27.01 16.08
C TYR A 226 -9.33 27.96 17.24
#